data_AF-Q6L0W6-F1
#
_entry.id   AF-Q6L0W6-F1
#
_cell.length_a   1.000
_cell.length_b   1.000
_cell.length_c   1.000
_cell.angle_alpha   90.00
_cell.angle_beta   90.00
_cell.angle_gamma   90.00
#
_symmetry.space_group_name_H-M   'P 1'
#
loop_
_entity.id
_entity.type
_entity.pdbx_description
1 polymer ?
#
loop_
_entity_poly.entity_id
_entity_poly.type
_entity_poly.pdbx_seq_one_letter_code
_entity_poly.pdbx_strand_id
1 'polypeptide(L)'
;MPKPYVAINIVEMLNNETTMNMFQQVGPKVCMVTARHPGFVGFQNHVQFGVIPLGTRYGGASMDMTKMSTMNVYQYTMWKNIKDHEDMHRENFSSIFRLCSSCLSQVVYGPWEPLFEIVDADMPLNTDMMDFTVMFGKKFAAGDPSGVPPISQPYGRRTIALSEHTVKKGMEKDFESNIVEVMKDFRNAPGFLGYMILKEVGVSAVGSFQLKSQGIHEALESNGEVPQHQEGAFSYEEARPTPPEYFVHMEWATPQDAQFGIARVLFKHETRVLHDKVLDTLIKGPYIRLLNPMMEGTSWREYLNQ
;
A
#
# COMPACT_ATOMS: atom_id res chain seq x y z
N MET A 1 -17.07 -10.72 5.60
CA MET A 1 -15.79 -10.60 6.32
C MET A 1 -15.40 -9.12 6.28
N PRO A 2 -15.06 -8.48 7.41
CA PRO A 2 -14.80 -7.04 7.39
C PRO A 2 -13.49 -6.76 6.66
N LYS A 3 -13.56 -6.02 5.56
CA LYS A 3 -12.38 -5.50 4.88
C LYS A 3 -11.85 -4.33 5.71
N PRO A 4 -10.57 -4.35 6.16
CA PRO A 4 -10.03 -3.21 6.90
C PRO A 4 -9.94 -1.98 5.99
N TYR A 5 -9.97 -0.80 6.59
CA TYR A 5 -9.48 0.42 5.95
C TYR A 5 -7.95 0.39 5.92
N VAL A 6 -7.37 1.09 4.96
CA VAL A 6 -5.92 1.17 4.78
C VAL A 6 -5.50 2.64 4.76
N ALA A 7 -4.62 3.03 5.68
CA ALA A 7 -3.89 4.29 5.55
C ALA A 7 -2.53 4.01 4.91
N ILE A 8 -2.13 4.81 3.94
CA ILE A 8 -0.84 4.64 3.25
C ILE A 8 -0.02 5.92 3.45
N ASN A 9 0.92 5.92 4.38
CA ASN A 9 1.88 7.01 4.48
C ASN A 9 2.89 6.91 3.32
N ILE A 10 2.89 7.92 2.45
CA ILE A 10 3.75 8.06 1.28
C ILE A 10 4.78 9.14 1.55
N VAL A 11 6.06 8.76 1.46
CA VAL A 11 7.21 9.67 1.64
C VAL A 11 8.23 9.40 0.54
N GLU A 12 8.84 10.46 0.00
CA GLU A 12 10.08 10.38 -0.77
C GLU A 12 11.27 10.73 0.13
N MET A 13 12.28 9.86 0.17
CA MET A 13 13.46 10.03 1.00
C MET A 13 14.74 9.90 0.19
N LEU A 14 15.84 10.43 0.72
CA LEU A 14 17.17 10.18 0.18
C LEU A 14 17.46 8.67 0.20
N ASN A 15 18.00 8.14 -0.90
CA ASN A 15 18.37 6.74 -0.98
C ASN A 15 19.85 6.56 -0.58
N ASN A 16 20.09 6.48 0.74
CA ASN A 16 21.42 6.36 1.32
C ASN A 16 21.41 5.49 2.59
N GLU A 17 22.59 5.13 3.09
CA GLU A 17 22.73 4.30 4.29
C GLU A 17 22.13 4.94 5.54
N THR A 18 22.24 6.27 5.68
CA THR A 18 21.65 7.02 6.80
C THR A 18 20.15 6.79 6.88
N THR A 19 19.45 6.85 5.76
CA THR A 19 18.00 6.63 5.68
C THR A 19 17.65 5.18 6.02
N MET A 20 18.39 4.22 5.48
CA MET A 20 18.18 2.79 5.80
C MET A 20 18.40 2.49 7.28
N ASN A 21 19.42 3.09 7.91
CA ASN A 21 19.68 2.97 9.33
C ASN A 21 18.55 3.60 10.17
N MET A 22 18.02 4.75 9.74
CA MET A 22 16.87 5.36 10.41
C MET A 22 15.63 4.47 10.35
N PHE A 23 15.34 3.81 9.21
CA PHE A 23 14.21 2.87 9.13
C PHE A 23 14.33 1.72 10.12
N GLN A 24 15.51 1.16 10.31
CA GLN A 24 15.73 0.08 11.29
C GLN A 24 15.52 0.55 12.73
N GLN A 25 15.81 1.81 13.05
CA GLN A 25 15.74 2.35 14.41
C GLN A 25 14.39 2.98 14.77
N VAL A 26 13.76 3.66 13.81
CA VAL A 26 12.53 4.45 13.99
C VAL A 26 11.31 3.65 13.55
N GLY A 27 11.38 2.94 12.43
CA GLY A 27 10.27 2.18 11.85
C GLY A 27 9.59 1.23 12.83
N PRO A 28 10.33 0.37 13.56
CA PRO A 28 9.72 -0.51 14.56
C PRO A 28 9.02 0.25 15.68
N LYS A 29 9.55 1.41 16.11
CA LYS A 29 8.95 2.21 17.18
C LYS A 29 7.63 2.83 16.76
N VAL A 30 7.54 3.33 15.52
CA VAL A 30 6.28 3.85 14.97
C VAL A 30 5.23 2.74 14.96
N CYS A 31 5.57 1.53 14.51
CA CYS A 31 4.67 0.39 14.52
C CYS A 31 4.21 0.00 15.95
N MET A 32 5.14 0.01 16.92
CA MET A 32 4.81 -0.27 18.33
C MET A 32 3.88 0.77 18.96
N VAL A 33 4.03 2.04 18.60
CA VAL A 33 3.11 3.11 19.05
C VAL A 33 1.75 2.96 18.38
N THR A 34 1.73 2.67 17.07
CA THR A 34 0.49 2.44 16.30
C THR A 34 -0.33 1.30 16.89
N ALA A 35 0.34 0.21 17.29
CA ALA A 35 -0.28 -0.96 17.89
C ALA A 35 -0.90 -0.74 19.29
N ARG A 36 -0.78 0.47 19.87
CA ARG A 36 -1.48 0.82 21.12
C ARG A 36 -2.99 0.94 20.93
N HIS A 37 -3.46 1.24 19.72
CA HIS A 37 -4.89 1.42 19.44
C HIS A 37 -5.56 0.07 19.07
N PRO A 38 -6.67 -0.33 19.71
CA PRO A 38 -7.30 -1.64 19.50
C PRO A 38 -7.97 -1.83 18.13
N GLY A 39 -8.11 -0.73 17.37
CA GLY A 39 -8.58 -0.75 15.98
C GLY A 39 -7.49 -1.12 14.97
N PHE A 40 -6.21 -1.11 15.35
CA PHE A 40 -5.10 -1.51 14.49
C PHE A 40 -5.08 -3.03 14.32
N VAL A 41 -4.97 -3.52 13.07
CA VAL A 41 -4.96 -4.97 12.78
C VAL A 41 -3.68 -5.46 12.11
N GLY A 42 -2.77 -4.55 11.76
CA GLY A 42 -1.44 -4.87 11.24
C GLY A 42 -0.98 -3.86 10.20
N PHE A 43 0.14 -4.15 9.54
CA PHE A 43 0.80 -3.22 8.62
C PHE A 43 1.58 -3.95 7.51
N GLN A 44 1.87 -3.26 6.42
CA GLN A 44 2.76 -3.72 5.34
C GLN A 44 3.55 -2.52 4.79
N ASN A 45 4.84 -2.44 5.08
CA ASN A 45 5.69 -1.32 4.70
C ASN A 45 6.55 -1.67 3.50
N HIS A 46 6.55 -0.78 2.52
CA HIS A 46 7.16 -1.02 1.23
C HIS A 46 8.21 0.02 0.88
N VAL A 47 9.24 -0.42 0.16
CA VAL A 47 10.20 0.46 -0.51
C VAL A 47 10.05 0.26 -2.01
N GLN A 48 9.88 1.36 -2.76
CA GLN A 48 9.90 1.32 -4.21
C GLN A 48 11.31 0.99 -4.69
N PHE A 49 11.42 0.00 -5.56
CA PHE A 49 12.70 -0.37 -6.17
C PHE A 49 12.71 -0.21 -7.69
N GLY A 50 11.56 0.00 -8.34
CA GLY A 50 11.49 0.20 -9.79
C GLY A 50 10.09 0.51 -10.31
N VAL A 51 9.93 0.44 -11.63
CA VAL A 51 8.69 0.73 -12.37
C VAL A 51 8.57 -0.25 -13.54
N ILE A 52 7.36 -0.71 -13.86
CA ILE A 52 7.15 -1.50 -15.09
C ILE A 52 7.14 -0.55 -16.30
N PRO A 53 8.09 -0.69 -17.26
CA PRO A 53 8.26 0.30 -18.32
C PRO A 53 7.22 0.23 -19.46
N LEU A 54 6.41 -0.84 -19.49
CA LEU A 54 5.39 -1.10 -20.52
C LEU A 54 5.97 -1.00 -21.95
N GLY A 55 6.98 -1.82 -22.23
CA GLY A 55 7.80 -1.69 -23.43
C GLY A 55 8.72 -0.48 -23.30
N THR A 56 8.56 0.50 -24.20
CA THR A 56 9.35 1.75 -24.18
C THR A 56 8.51 2.97 -23.76
N ARG A 57 7.26 2.76 -23.31
CA ARG A 57 6.37 3.86 -22.89
C ARG A 57 7.00 4.70 -21.77
N TYR A 58 7.70 4.05 -20.84
CA TYR A 58 8.57 4.69 -19.85
C TYR A 58 10.02 4.21 -20.04
N GLY A 59 10.61 4.48 -21.22
CA GLY A 59 11.94 3.97 -21.60
C GLY A 59 13.12 4.42 -20.72
N GLY A 60 12.94 5.43 -19.86
CA GLY A 60 13.93 5.82 -18.84
C GLY A 60 13.82 5.05 -17.53
N ALA A 61 12.79 4.21 -17.37
CA ALA A 61 12.55 3.42 -16.18
C ALA A 61 12.95 1.95 -16.38
N SER A 62 13.18 1.25 -15.28
CA SER A 62 13.46 -0.19 -15.25
C SER A 62 12.80 -0.85 -14.04
N MET A 63 12.66 -2.18 -14.09
CA MET A 63 12.09 -2.92 -12.98
C MET A 63 12.97 -2.91 -11.72
N ASP A 64 14.29 -2.71 -11.89
CA ASP A 64 15.21 -2.42 -10.80
C ASP A 64 15.92 -1.10 -11.10
N MET A 65 15.67 -0.13 -10.25
CA MET A 65 16.21 1.22 -10.23
C MET A 65 16.75 1.54 -8.82
N THR A 66 17.13 0.54 -8.02
CA THR A 66 17.60 0.70 -6.63
C THR A 66 18.78 1.67 -6.44
N LYS A 67 19.46 2.05 -7.52
CA LYS A 67 20.53 3.07 -7.54
C LYS A 67 20.03 4.51 -7.76
N MET A 68 18.72 4.74 -7.68
CA MET A 68 18.10 6.07 -7.72
C MET A 68 18.59 6.95 -6.56
N SER A 69 18.62 8.28 -6.75
CA SER A 69 19.05 9.24 -5.71
C SER A 69 18.05 9.36 -4.54
N THR A 70 16.78 9.10 -4.82
CA THR A 70 15.67 9.13 -3.87
C THR A 70 14.85 7.87 -4.00
N MET A 71 14.19 7.43 -2.93
CA MET A 71 13.29 6.28 -2.93
C MET A 71 11.93 6.68 -2.35
N ASN A 72 10.86 6.14 -2.92
CA ASN A 72 9.54 6.25 -2.32
C ASN A 72 9.29 5.11 -1.35
N VAL A 73 8.72 5.44 -0.20
CA VAL A 73 8.26 4.50 0.82
C VAL A 73 6.75 4.58 0.92
N TYR A 74 6.11 3.42 0.98
CA TYR A 74 4.66 3.31 1.13
C TYR A 74 4.36 2.44 2.35
N GLN A 75 3.95 3.06 3.44
CA GLN A 75 3.73 2.40 4.73
C GLN A 75 2.25 2.17 4.94
N TYR A 76 1.79 0.93 4.78
CA TYR A 76 0.38 0.60 4.88
C TYR A 76 0.08 0.25 6.34
N THR A 77 -0.92 0.88 6.93
CA THR A 77 -1.50 0.48 8.22
C THR A 77 -2.96 0.11 8.05
N MET A 78 -3.37 -1.00 8.64
CA MET A 78 -4.71 -1.58 8.47
C MET A 78 -5.55 -1.37 9.72
N TRP A 79 -6.80 -0.95 9.51
CA TRP A 79 -7.68 -0.48 10.56
C TRP A 79 -9.08 -1.08 10.45
N LYS A 80 -9.70 -1.41 11.59
CA LYS A 80 -11.10 -1.86 11.62
C LYS A 80 -12.02 -0.77 11.09
N ASN A 81 -11.81 0.48 11.51
CA ASN A 81 -12.51 1.66 11.04
C ASN A 81 -11.52 2.77 10.70
N ILE A 82 -11.85 3.61 9.71
CA ILE A 82 -11.02 4.77 9.35
C ILE A 82 -10.78 5.72 10.53
N LYS A 83 -11.78 5.88 11.41
CA LYS A 83 -11.66 6.72 12.60
C LYS A 83 -10.61 6.19 13.59
N ASP A 84 -10.39 4.88 13.63
CA ASP A 84 -9.40 4.27 14.53
C ASP A 84 -7.97 4.75 14.21
N HIS A 85 -7.69 5.03 12.93
CA HIS A 85 -6.42 5.64 12.49
C HIS A 85 -6.28 7.06 13.03
N GLU A 86 -7.30 7.90 12.81
CA GLU A 86 -7.31 9.29 13.24
C GLU A 86 -7.21 9.43 14.76
N ASP A 87 -7.92 8.57 15.50
CA ASP A 87 -7.87 8.51 16.95
C ASP A 87 -6.48 8.09 17.44
N MET A 88 -5.86 7.07 16.82
CA MET A 88 -4.49 6.67 17.16
C MET A 88 -3.50 7.83 17.02
N HIS A 89 -3.56 8.58 15.91
CA HIS A 89 -2.69 9.75 15.70
C HIS A 89 -2.91 10.82 16.77
N ARG A 90 -4.16 11.10 17.15
CA ARG A 90 -4.48 12.12 18.17
C ARG A 90 -4.04 11.67 19.57
N GLU A 91 -4.36 10.45 19.97
CA GLU A 91 -4.06 9.90 21.28
C GLU A 91 -2.56 9.71 21.51
N ASN A 92 -1.80 9.43 20.44
CA ASN A 92 -0.36 9.16 20.50
C ASN A 92 0.50 10.24 19.84
N PHE A 93 -0.07 11.43 19.56
CA PHE A 93 0.56 12.47 18.74
C PHE A 93 2.00 12.77 19.15
N SER A 94 2.24 12.99 20.45
CA SER A 94 3.58 13.32 20.96
C SER A 94 4.63 12.25 20.64
N SER A 95 4.26 10.96 20.70
CA SER A 95 5.16 9.85 20.37
C SER A 95 5.37 9.77 18.85
N ILE A 96 4.29 9.80 18.08
CA ILE A 96 4.35 9.72 16.62
C ILE A 96 5.12 10.90 16.03
N PHE A 97 4.79 12.13 16.43
CA PHE A 97 5.44 13.34 15.95
C PHE A 97 6.95 13.30 16.17
N ARG A 98 7.42 12.96 17.38
CA ARG A 98 8.87 12.86 17.67
C ARG A 98 9.58 11.78 16.87
N LEU A 99 8.93 10.64 16.66
CA LEU A 99 9.49 9.55 15.87
C LEU A 99 9.58 9.95 14.40
N CYS A 100 8.50 10.46 13.82
CA CYS A 100 8.45 10.88 12.42
C CYS A 100 9.35 12.11 12.16
N SER A 101 9.39 13.09 13.07
CA SER A 101 10.24 14.28 12.92
C SER A 101 11.73 13.95 12.92
N SER A 102 12.14 12.88 13.61
CA SER A 102 13.52 12.39 13.59
C SER A 102 14.01 11.96 12.20
N CYS A 103 13.09 11.66 11.28
CA CYS A 103 13.39 11.29 9.90
C CYS A 103 13.46 12.47 8.92
N LEU A 104 13.00 13.68 9.31
CA LEU A 104 12.83 14.82 8.39
C LEU A 104 14.12 15.26 7.69
N SER A 105 15.29 15.04 8.30
CA SER A 105 16.58 15.34 7.67
C SER A 105 16.85 14.51 6.39
N GLN A 106 16.13 13.41 6.19
CA GLN A 106 16.24 12.55 5.01
C GLN A 106 15.02 12.63 4.09
N VAL A 107 13.99 13.40 4.44
CA VAL A 107 12.76 13.55 3.66
C VAL A 107 12.97 14.59 2.55
N VAL A 108 12.57 14.24 1.33
CA VAL A 108 12.54 15.13 0.16
C VAL A 108 11.10 15.62 -0.10
N TYR A 109 10.12 14.72 0.05
CA TYR A 109 8.70 15.04 -0.10
C TYR A 109 7.84 14.16 0.81
N GLY A 110 6.69 14.71 1.25
CA GLY A 110 5.80 14.08 2.23
C GLY A 110 6.10 14.47 3.68
N PRO A 111 5.49 13.79 4.68
CA PRO A 111 4.52 12.70 4.53
C PRO A 111 3.20 13.12 3.90
N TRP A 112 2.60 12.21 3.13
CA TRP A 112 1.24 12.32 2.60
C TRP A 112 0.53 10.99 2.83
N GLU A 113 -0.54 10.99 3.63
CA GLU A 113 -1.19 9.77 4.11
C GLU A 113 -2.66 9.67 3.65
N PRO A 114 -2.91 9.31 2.38
CA PRO A 114 -4.24 9.00 1.89
C PRO A 114 -4.82 7.77 2.60
N LEU A 115 -6.14 7.80 2.76
CA LEU A 115 -6.95 6.78 3.41
C LEU A 115 -7.81 6.07 2.36
N PHE A 116 -7.86 4.74 2.43
CA PHE A 116 -8.51 3.90 1.44
C PHE A 116 -9.51 2.94 2.06
N GLU A 117 -10.61 2.71 1.35
CA GLU A 117 -11.43 1.51 1.51
C GLU A 117 -11.00 0.43 0.52
N ILE A 118 -11.09 -0.83 0.93
CA ILE A 118 -10.86 -1.97 0.03
C ILE A 118 -12.17 -2.29 -0.70
N VAL A 119 -12.18 -2.07 -2.01
CA VAL A 119 -13.32 -2.42 -2.87
C VAL A 119 -13.44 -3.93 -3.02
N ASP A 120 -12.32 -4.59 -3.30
CA ASP A 120 -12.25 -6.04 -3.44
C ASP A 120 -10.84 -6.55 -3.11
N ALA A 121 -10.74 -7.78 -2.62
CA ALA A 121 -9.47 -8.39 -2.25
C ALA A 121 -9.51 -9.92 -2.31
N ASP A 122 -8.41 -10.49 -2.78
CA ASP A 122 -8.07 -11.92 -2.71
C ASP A 122 -6.60 -11.99 -2.28
N MET A 123 -6.36 -11.89 -0.97
CA MET A 123 -5.02 -11.81 -0.37
C MET A 123 -4.84 -12.97 0.61
N PRO A 124 -4.04 -13.99 0.27
CA PRO A 124 -3.82 -15.14 1.14
C PRO A 124 -2.98 -14.76 2.36
N LEU A 125 -3.08 -15.54 3.42
CA LEU A 125 -2.15 -15.48 4.55
C LEU A 125 -0.71 -15.61 4.04
N ASN A 126 0.20 -14.85 4.64
CA ASN A 126 1.62 -15.05 4.37
C ASN A 126 2.10 -16.36 5.01
N THR A 127 2.95 -17.09 4.28
CA THR A 127 3.52 -18.35 4.73
C THR A 127 4.97 -18.43 4.29
N ASP A 128 5.86 -18.86 5.17
CA ASP A 128 7.21 -19.23 4.79
C ASP A 128 7.21 -20.56 4.01
N MET A 129 8.31 -20.84 3.31
CA MET A 129 8.53 -22.16 2.72
C MET A 129 8.54 -23.28 3.77
N MET A 130 8.87 -22.99 5.03
CA MET A 130 8.80 -24.02 6.08
C MET A 130 7.36 -24.36 6.50
N ASP A 131 6.40 -23.48 6.21
CA ASP A 131 5.01 -23.61 6.67
C ASP A 131 4.10 -24.36 5.69
N PHE A 132 4.56 -24.62 4.46
CA PHE A 132 3.68 -25.17 3.41
C PHE A 132 3.08 -26.52 3.80
N THR A 133 3.82 -27.35 4.53
CA THR A 133 3.35 -28.68 4.96
C THR A 133 2.16 -28.58 5.92
N VAL A 134 2.21 -27.62 6.85
CA VAL A 134 1.13 -27.34 7.80
C VAL A 134 -0.07 -26.72 7.09
N MET A 135 0.17 -25.75 6.20
CA MET A 135 -0.87 -25.12 5.38
C MET A 135 -1.64 -26.16 4.56
N PHE A 136 -0.91 -27.02 3.85
CA PHE A 136 -1.47 -28.08 3.04
C PHE A 136 -2.24 -29.10 3.90
N GLY A 137 -1.64 -29.56 5.00
CA GLY A 137 -2.26 -30.51 5.92
C GLY A 137 -3.59 -30.00 6.50
N LYS A 138 -3.65 -28.73 6.93
CA LYS A 138 -4.87 -28.10 7.45
C LYS A 138 -5.99 -28.04 6.41
N LYS A 139 -5.67 -27.65 5.17
CA LYS A 139 -6.64 -27.56 4.07
C LYS A 139 -7.21 -28.92 3.67
N PHE A 140 -6.36 -29.94 3.62
CA PHE A 140 -6.81 -31.31 3.37
C PHE A 140 -7.68 -31.85 4.50
N ALA A 141 -7.30 -31.62 5.76
CA ALA A 141 -8.11 -32.02 6.91
C ALA A 141 -9.48 -31.32 6.94
N ALA A 142 -9.57 -30.11 6.40
CA ALA A 142 -10.82 -29.36 6.25
C ALA A 142 -11.65 -29.78 5.00
N GLY A 143 -11.18 -30.72 4.18
CA GLY A 143 -11.87 -31.18 2.98
C GLY A 143 -11.80 -30.20 1.79
N ASP A 144 -10.87 -29.24 1.81
CA ASP A 144 -10.70 -28.21 0.78
C ASP A 144 -9.27 -28.22 0.19
N PRO A 145 -8.86 -29.29 -0.54
CA PRO A 145 -7.54 -29.37 -1.14
C PRO A 145 -7.36 -28.38 -2.31
N SER A 146 -8.45 -28.00 -2.98
CA SER A 146 -8.44 -27.03 -4.08
C SER A 146 -8.23 -25.59 -3.62
N GLY A 147 -8.59 -25.27 -2.37
CA GLY A 147 -8.44 -23.94 -1.78
C GLY A 147 -7.10 -23.73 -1.08
N VAL A 148 -6.07 -24.55 -1.35
CA VAL A 148 -4.71 -24.29 -0.88
C VAL A 148 -4.19 -23.02 -1.58
N PRO A 149 -3.86 -21.95 -0.83
CA PRO A 149 -3.38 -20.72 -1.44
C PRO A 149 -1.92 -20.87 -1.93
N PRO A 150 -1.45 -19.95 -2.80
CA PRO A 150 -0.04 -19.89 -3.15
C PRO A 150 0.81 -19.51 -1.92
N ILE A 151 2.09 -19.90 -1.93
CA ILE A 151 3.04 -19.54 -0.88
C ILE A 151 3.44 -18.07 -1.07
N SER A 152 2.80 -17.16 -0.32
CA SER A 152 3.13 -15.74 -0.31
C SER A 152 4.13 -15.44 0.80
N GLN A 153 5.43 -15.51 0.47
CA GLN A 153 6.51 -15.37 1.46
C GLN A 153 6.57 -13.94 2.03
N PRO A 154 6.70 -13.79 3.36
CA PRO A 154 6.80 -12.49 4.00
C PRO A 154 8.23 -11.91 3.99
N TYR A 155 8.35 -10.67 4.44
CA TYR A 155 9.60 -9.97 4.79
C TYR A 155 10.55 -9.79 3.60
N GLY A 156 10.01 -9.19 2.54
CA GLY A 156 10.73 -8.82 1.33
C GLY A 156 11.09 -9.97 0.38
N ARG A 157 10.42 -11.12 0.52
CA ARG A 157 10.59 -12.30 -0.34
C ARG A 157 9.49 -12.45 -1.40
N ARG A 158 8.82 -11.34 -1.74
CA ARG A 158 7.88 -11.22 -2.85
C ARG A 158 7.88 -9.78 -3.37
N THR A 159 7.24 -9.55 -4.51
CA THR A 159 7.15 -8.25 -5.18
C THR A 159 5.72 -7.74 -5.18
N ILE A 160 5.55 -6.43 -5.00
CA ILE A 160 4.27 -5.75 -5.21
C ILE A 160 4.34 -4.97 -6.51
N ALA A 161 3.34 -5.13 -7.37
CA ALA A 161 3.06 -4.22 -8.47
C ALA A 161 1.89 -3.31 -8.06
N LEU A 162 2.20 -2.05 -7.72
CA LEU A 162 1.22 -1.05 -7.33
C LEU A 162 0.85 -0.22 -8.56
N SER A 163 -0.37 -0.41 -9.08
CA SER A 163 -0.85 0.32 -10.26
C SER A 163 -1.80 1.46 -9.88
N GLU A 164 -1.38 2.69 -10.16
CA GLU A 164 -2.13 3.92 -9.89
C GLU A 164 -3.12 4.22 -11.02
N HIS A 165 -4.37 4.57 -10.66
CA HIS A 165 -5.45 4.88 -11.58
C HIS A 165 -6.29 6.06 -11.09
N THR A 166 -6.57 7.01 -11.98
CA THR A 166 -7.59 8.03 -11.76
C THR A 166 -8.76 7.74 -12.69
N VAL A 167 -9.95 7.53 -12.13
CA VAL A 167 -11.14 7.09 -12.89
C VAL A 167 -12.04 8.29 -13.22
N LYS A 168 -12.67 8.28 -14.39
CA LYS A 168 -13.66 9.29 -14.78
C LYS A 168 -14.82 9.29 -13.79
N LYS A 169 -15.24 10.48 -13.34
CA LYS A 169 -16.41 10.64 -12.46
C LYS A 169 -17.64 9.98 -13.09
N GLY A 170 -18.32 9.12 -12.35
CA GLY A 170 -19.49 8.37 -12.81
C GLY A 170 -19.19 7.02 -13.46
N MET A 171 -17.91 6.67 -13.68
CA MET A 171 -17.49 5.38 -14.24
C MET A 171 -16.87 4.44 -13.18
N GLU A 172 -16.99 4.77 -11.89
CA GLU A 172 -16.41 4.01 -10.78
C GLU A 172 -16.87 2.55 -10.78
N LYS A 173 -18.17 2.31 -10.97
CA LYS A 173 -18.73 0.95 -10.98
C LYS A 173 -18.25 0.13 -12.18
N ASP A 174 -18.10 0.77 -13.34
CA ASP A 174 -17.58 0.11 -14.53
C ASP A 174 -16.10 -0.23 -14.37
N PHE A 175 -15.31 0.69 -13.81
CA PHE A 175 -13.92 0.42 -13.45
C PHE A 175 -13.83 -0.74 -12.46
N GLU A 176 -14.50 -0.65 -11.31
CA GLU A 176 -14.46 -1.61 -10.21
C GLU A 176 -14.90 -3.01 -10.65
N SER A 177 -15.98 -3.13 -11.41
CA SER A 177 -16.45 -4.43 -11.89
C SER A 177 -15.50 -5.07 -12.90
N ASN A 178 -15.01 -4.31 -13.89
CA ASN A 178 -14.12 -4.86 -14.91
C ASN A 178 -12.73 -5.20 -14.34
N ILE A 179 -12.17 -4.36 -13.47
CA ILE A 179 -10.84 -4.62 -12.90
C ILE A 179 -10.86 -5.85 -11.98
N VAL A 180 -11.94 -6.09 -11.23
CA VAL A 180 -12.12 -7.33 -10.44
C VAL A 180 -12.08 -8.57 -11.34
N GLU A 181 -12.73 -8.54 -12.50
CA GLU A 181 -12.68 -9.67 -13.44
C GLU A 181 -11.27 -9.87 -14.03
N VAL A 182 -10.51 -8.79 -14.30
CA VAL A 182 -9.11 -8.91 -14.72
C VAL A 182 -8.27 -9.57 -13.62
N MET A 183 -8.45 -9.18 -12.35
CA MET A 183 -7.75 -9.77 -11.22
C MET A 183 -8.08 -11.26 -11.04
N LYS A 184 -9.34 -11.66 -11.28
CA LYS A 184 -9.73 -13.08 -11.28
C LYS A 184 -9.03 -13.87 -12.39
N ASP A 185 -8.80 -13.30 -13.58
CA ASP A 185 -8.01 -13.96 -14.64
C ASP A 185 -6.52 -14.07 -14.26
N PHE A 186 -5.97 -13.09 -13.53
CA PHE A 186 -4.59 -13.11 -13.06
C PHE A 186 -4.27 -14.25 -12.10
N ARG A 187 -5.26 -14.86 -11.45
CA ARG A 187 -5.06 -16.11 -10.69
C ARG A 187 -4.52 -17.26 -11.53
N ASN A 188 -4.71 -17.20 -12.85
CA ASN A 188 -4.17 -18.17 -13.80
C ASN A 188 -2.76 -17.80 -14.29
N ALA A 189 -2.14 -16.74 -13.78
CA ALA A 189 -0.79 -16.32 -14.11
C ALA A 189 0.22 -16.95 -13.13
N PRO A 190 1.30 -17.57 -13.63
CA PRO A 190 2.39 -18.04 -12.78
C PRO A 190 2.91 -16.91 -11.88
N GLY A 191 3.16 -17.25 -10.61
CA GLY A 191 3.71 -16.32 -9.64
C GLY A 191 2.72 -15.28 -9.10
N PHE A 192 1.43 -15.30 -9.45
CA PHE A 192 0.44 -14.42 -8.82
C PHE A 192 0.16 -14.86 -7.38
N LEU A 193 0.23 -13.92 -6.44
CA LEU A 193 0.12 -14.16 -4.99
C LEU A 193 -1.09 -13.49 -4.34
N GLY A 194 -1.89 -12.73 -5.11
CA GLY A 194 -3.09 -12.07 -4.62
C GLY A 194 -3.22 -10.61 -5.07
N TYR A 195 -4.36 -10.01 -4.78
CA TYR A 195 -4.61 -8.59 -5.07
C TYR A 195 -5.54 -7.93 -4.05
N MET A 196 -5.50 -6.61 -4.02
CA MET A 196 -6.57 -5.79 -3.49
C MET A 196 -6.73 -4.50 -4.31
N ILE A 197 -7.96 -4.02 -4.41
CA ILE A 197 -8.31 -2.76 -5.07
C ILE A 197 -8.68 -1.76 -3.99
N LEU A 198 -7.88 -0.71 -3.89
CA LEU A 198 -8.01 0.35 -2.90
C LEU A 198 -8.63 1.57 -3.56
N LYS A 199 -9.67 2.14 -2.95
CA LYS A 199 -10.32 3.37 -3.40
C LYS A 199 -10.09 4.46 -2.36
N GLU A 200 -9.57 5.59 -2.79
CA GLU A 200 -9.29 6.70 -1.88
C GLU A 200 -10.61 7.31 -1.37
N VAL A 201 -10.70 7.44 -0.05
CA VAL A 201 -11.88 7.99 0.65
C VAL A 201 -11.59 9.30 1.36
N GLY A 202 -10.32 9.70 1.43
CA GLY A 202 -9.88 10.92 2.10
C GLY A 202 -8.39 10.89 2.40
N VAL A 203 -7.93 11.85 3.20
CA VAL A 203 -6.51 11.97 3.59
C VAL A 203 -6.42 12.31 5.07
N SER A 204 -5.50 11.68 5.80
CA SER A 204 -5.23 12.07 7.19
C SER A 204 -4.47 13.39 7.23
N ALA A 205 -5.10 14.45 7.72
CA ALA A 205 -4.44 15.74 7.90
C ALA A 205 -3.26 15.63 8.87
N VAL A 206 -3.47 14.96 10.02
CA VAL A 206 -2.45 14.80 11.05
C VAL A 206 -1.34 13.85 10.58
N GLY A 207 -1.69 12.73 9.94
CA GLY A 207 -0.72 11.81 9.35
C GLY A 207 0.16 12.45 8.28
N SER A 208 -0.40 13.41 7.54
CA SER A 208 0.30 14.18 6.49
C SER A 208 1.01 15.44 7.00
N PHE A 209 1.10 15.64 8.31
CA PHE A 209 1.64 16.86 8.93
C PHE A 209 0.98 18.17 8.45
N GLN A 210 -0.28 18.09 7.99
CA GLN A 210 -1.11 19.23 7.63
C GLN A 210 -1.86 19.72 8.86
N LEU A 211 -1.16 20.43 9.75
CA LEU A 211 -1.74 21.06 10.93
C LEU A 211 -2.36 22.42 10.57
N LYS A 212 -3.17 22.98 11.48
CA LYS A 212 -3.56 24.40 11.39
C LYS A 212 -2.33 25.31 11.50
N SER A 213 -2.49 26.58 11.11
CA SER A 213 -1.40 27.56 11.00
C SER A 213 -0.46 27.60 12.21
N GLN A 214 -0.98 27.68 13.43
CA GLN A 214 -0.16 27.70 14.65
C GLN A 214 0.68 26.42 14.81
N GLY A 215 0.09 25.25 14.57
CA GLY A 215 0.78 23.97 14.64
C GLY A 215 1.86 23.83 13.57
N ILE A 216 1.62 24.36 12.37
CA ILE A 216 2.63 24.41 11.30
C ILE A 216 3.82 25.28 11.75
N HIS A 217 3.57 26.48 12.25
CA HIS A 217 4.65 27.36 12.73
C HIS A 217 5.48 26.68 13.81
N GLU A 218 4.83 26.08 14.81
CA GLU A 218 5.50 25.33 15.87
C GLU A 218 6.32 24.15 15.34
N ALA A 219 5.80 23.41 14.36
CA ALA A 219 6.51 22.27 13.77
C ALA A 219 7.74 22.70 12.95
N LEU A 220 7.67 23.86 12.27
CA LEU A 220 8.78 24.38 11.45
C LEU A 220 9.86 25.06 12.30
N GLU A 221 9.48 25.69 13.41
CA GLU A 221 10.39 26.45 14.28
C GLU A 221 11.05 25.56 15.34
N SER A 222 10.54 24.36 15.58
CA SER A 222 11.09 23.47 16.60
C SER A 222 12.30 22.66 16.12
N ASN A 223 13.16 22.30 17.07
CA ASN A 223 14.22 21.29 16.86
C ASN A 223 13.71 19.87 17.14
N GLY A 224 12.48 19.56 16.71
CA GLY A 224 11.81 18.29 16.98
C GLY A 224 10.96 18.27 18.26
N GLU A 225 10.68 19.44 18.84
CA GLU A 225 9.74 19.58 19.94
C GLU A 225 8.31 19.40 19.44
N VAL A 226 7.44 18.83 20.29
CA VAL A 226 6.06 18.52 19.91
C VAL A 226 5.24 19.81 19.92
N PRO A 227 4.54 20.15 18.82
CA PRO A 227 3.61 21.27 18.79
C PRO A 227 2.58 21.21 19.92
N GLN A 228 2.27 22.36 20.52
CA GLN A 228 1.14 22.48 21.43
C GLN A 228 -0.18 22.46 20.65
N HIS A 229 -0.18 23.03 19.44
CA HIS A 229 -1.33 23.06 18.54
C HIS A 229 -1.27 21.90 17.54
N GLN A 230 -1.99 20.82 17.85
CA GLN A 230 -1.90 19.53 17.16
C GLN A 230 -3.08 19.25 16.22
N GLU A 231 -3.96 20.24 16.04
CA GLU A 231 -5.16 20.07 15.25
C GLU A 231 -4.84 20.04 13.75
N GLY A 232 -5.38 19.04 13.04
CA GLY A 232 -5.32 18.95 11.59
C GLY A 232 -6.05 20.10 10.90
N ALA A 233 -5.59 20.48 9.72
CA ALA A 233 -6.14 21.58 8.92
C ALA A 233 -7.52 21.25 8.31
N PHE A 234 -7.86 19.98 8.16
CA PHE A 234 -9.09 19.49 7.53
C PHE A 234 -9.52 18.13 8.11
N SER A 235 -10.79 17.76 7.94
CA SER A 235 -11.29 16.39 8.11
C SER A 235 -10.93 15.54 6.89
N TYR A 236 -10.78 14.21 7.06
CA TYR A 236 -10.29 13.38 5.96
C TYR A 236 -11.21 13.41 4.73
N GLU A 237 -12.52 13.57 4.92
CA GLU A 237 -13.51 13.62 3.84
C GLU A 237 -13.36 14.86 2.94
N GLU A 238 -12.91 16.00 3.49
CA GLU A 238 -12.70 17.23 2.73
C GLU A 238 -11.59 17.09 1.69
N ALA A 239 -10.63 16.18 1.94
CA ALA A 239 -9.53 15.88 1.04
C ALA A 239 -9.81 14.72 0.07
N ARG A 240 -11.05 14.20 0.03
CA ARG A 240 -11.41 13.10 -0.90
C ARG A 240 -11.28 13.56 -2.37
N PRO A 241 -10.49 12.86 -3.20
CA PRO A 241 -10.22 13.33 -4.56
C PRO A 241 -11.45 13.20 -5.47
N THR A 242 -11.61 14.19 -6.35
CA THR A 242 -12.52 14.14 -7.50
C THR A 242 -11.77 14.68 -8.71
N PRO A 243 -11.44 13.85 -9.72
CA PRO A 243 -11.91 12.49 -9.96
C PRO A 243 -11.37 11.45 -8.95
N PRO A 244 -12.06 10.31 -8.74
CA PRO A 244 -11.66 9.30 -7.76
C PRO A 244 -10.34 8.61 -8.15
N GLU A 245 -9.50 8.39 -7.14
CA GLU A 245 -8.18 7.75 -7.24
C GLU A 245 -8.25 6.32 -6.68
N TYR A 246 -7.55 5.40 -7.35
CA TYR A 246 -7.49 3.99 -7.01
C TYR A 246 -6.07 3.46 -7.09
N PHE A 247 -5.73 2.58 -6.15
CA PHE A 247 -4.58 1.70 -6.27
C PHE A 247 -5.03 0.26 -6.51
N VAL A 248 -4.52 -0.34 -7.58
CA VAL A 248 -4.64 -1.78 -7.80
C VAL A 248 -3.33 -2.41 -7.33
N HIS A 249 -3.35 -2.96 -6.13
CA HIS A 249 -2.22 -3.61 -5.48
C HIS A 249 -2.21 -5.09 -5.87
N MET A 250 -1.15 -5.54 -6.52
CA MET A 250 -0.97 -6.94 -6.94
C MET A 250 0.31 -7.51 -6.36
N GLU A 251 0.25 -8.72 -5.82
CA GLU A 251 1.42 -9.42 -5.29
C GLU A 251 1.90 -10.50 -6.26
N TRP A 252 3.21 -10.56 -6.46
CA TRP A 252 3.86 -11.47 -7.38
C TRP A 252 5.09 -12.10 -6.74
N ALA A 253 5.43 -13.33 -7.13
CA ALA A 253 6.60 -14.03 -6.61
C ALA A 253 7.90 -13.28 -6.97
N THR A 254 8.02 -12.80 -8.21
CA THR A 254 9.18 -12.02 -8.68
C THR A 254 8.74 -10.81 -9.53
N PRO A 255 9.64 -9.82 -9.77
CA PRO A 255 9.38 -8.73 -10.72
C PRO A 255 9.10 -9.23 -12.14
N GLN A 256 9.72 -10.34 -12.55
CA GLN A 256 9.50 -10.95 -13.87
C GLN A 256 8.12 -11.58 -13.97
N ASP A 257 7.66 -12.28 -12.92
CA ASP A 257 6.30 -12.80 -12.85
C ASP A 257 5.28 -11.66 -12.95
N ALA A 258 5.53 -10.54 -12.25
CA ALA A 258 4.72 -9.34 -12.37
C ALA A 258 4.68 -8.79 -13.80
N GLN A 259 5.84 -8.65 -14.45
CA GLN A 259 5.93 -8.13 -15.82
C GLN A 259 5.10 -8.96 -16.81
N PHE A 260 5.32 -10.27 -16.85
CA PHE A 260 4.65 -11.13 -17.82
C PHE A 260 3.20 -11.46 -17.44
N GLY A 261 2.93 -11.57 -16.13
CA GLY A 261 1.58 -11.75 -15.60
C GLY A 261 0.69 -10.56 -15.93
N ILE A 262 1.15 -9.33 -15.66
CA ILE A 262 0.41 -8.11 -16.02
C ILE A 262 0.32 -7.97 -17.54
N ALA A 263 1.39 -8.26 -18.28
CA ALA A 263 1.37 -8.16 -19.74
C ALA A 263 0.32 -9.06 -20.41
N ARG A 264 -0.29 -10.04 -19.71
CA ARG A 264 -1.44 -10.81 -20.22
C ARG A 264 -2.58 -9.90 -20.70
N VAL A 265 -2.78 -8.74 -20.07
CA VAL A 265 -3.79 -7.75 -20.53
C VAL A 265 -3.45 -7.10 -21.88
N LEU A 266 -2.24 -7.34 -22.40
CA LEU A 266 -1.75 -6.77 -23.66
C LEU A 266 -1.70 -7.82 -24.78
N PHE A 267 -1.42 -9.09 -24.44
CA PHE A 267 -1.21 -10.15 -25.44
C PHE A 267 -2.23 -11.30 -25.39
N LYS A 268 -2.86 -11.60 -24.25
CA LYS A 268 -3.90 -12.64 -24.17
C LYS A 268 -5.24 -12.02 -24.57
N HIS A 269 -5.76 -12.40 -25.74
CA HIS A 269 -6.90 -11.72 -26.37
C HIS A 269 -8.11 -11.54 -25.44
N GLU A 270 -8.55 -12.61 -24.76
CA GLU A 270 -9.70 -12.56 -23.84
C GLU A 270 -9.48 -11.58 -22.68
N THR A 271 -8.30 -11.66 -22.05
CA THR A 271 -7.91 -10.77 -20.94
C THR A 271 -7.76 -9.33 -21.40
N ARG A 272 -7.25 -9.10 -22.62
CA ARG A 272 -7.14 -7.78 -23.22
C ARG A 272 -8.50 -7.15 -23.46
N VAL A 273 -9.44 -7.86 -24.09
CA VAL A 273 -10.80 -7.35 -24.35
C VAL A 273 -11.50 -6.95 -23.04
N LEU A 274 -11.25 -7.70 -21.97
CA LEU A 274 -11.75 -7.35 -20.64
C LEU A 274 -11.08 -6.09 -20.08
N HIS A 275 -9.74 -6.01 -20.15
CA HIS A 275 -8.97 -4.88 -19.65
C HIS A 275 -9.16 -3.59 -20.47
N ASP A 276 -9.46 -3.67 -21.76
CA ASP A 276 -9.78 -2.51 -22.60
C ASP A 276 -10.95 -1.72 -22.00
N LYS A 277 -11.94 -2.40 -21.41
CA LYS A 277 -13.06 -1.76 -20.69
C LYS A 277 -12.61 -0.99 -19.46
N VAL A 278 -11.57 -1.46 -18.76
CA VAL A 278 -10.96 -0.73 -17.64
C VAL A 278 -10.32 0.56 -18.18
N LEU A 279 -9.53 0.46 -19.25
CA LEU A 279 -8.82 1.59 -19.84
C LEU A 279 -9.78 2.70 -20.31
N ASP A 280 -10.94 2.34 -20.85
CA ASP A 280 -11.97 3.30 -21.30
C ASP A 280 -12.53 4.17 -20.15
N THR A 281 -12.38 3.72 -18.90
CA THR A 281 -12.83 4.46 -17.71
C THR A 281 -11.80 5.47 -17.18
N LEU A 282 -10.55 5.44 -17.65
CA LEU A 282 -9.45 6.16 -17.01
C LEU A 282 -9.31 7.62 -17.49
N ILE A 283 -8.92 8.49 -16.56
CA ILE A 283 -8.36 9.82 -16.82
C ILE A 283 -6.82 9.74 -16.80
N LYS A 284 -6.25 8.99 -15.85
CA LYS A 284 -4.81 8.82 -15.64
C LYS A 284 -4.52 7.36 -15.29
N GLY A 285 -3.37 6.88 -15.74
CA GLY A 285 -2.91 5.51 -15.50
C GLY A 285 -3.18 4.56 -16.67
N PRO A 286 -2.83 3.28 -16.52
CA PRO A 286 -2.11 2.71 -15.37
C PRO A 286 -0.65 3.19 -15.30
N TYR A 287 -0.18 3.53 -14.08
CA TYR A 287 1.25 3.73 -13.78
C TYR A 287 1.67 2.73 -12.70
N ILE A 288 2.62 1.84 -13.01
CA ILE A 288 2.89 0.66 -12.19
C ILE A 288 4.26 0.74 -11.54
N ARG A 289 4.26 0.95 -10.22
CA ARG A 289 5.46 0.91 -9.39
C ARG A 289 5.72 -0.51 -8.91
N LEU A 290 7.00 -0.86 -8.78
CA LEU A 290 7.43 -2.09 -8.15
C LEU A 290 7.95 -1.81 -6.75
N LEU A 291 7.35 -2.48 -5.76
CA LEU A 291 7.64 -2.28 -4.34
C LEU A 291 8.05 -3.59 -3.67
N ASN A 292 8.96 -3.48 -2.71
CA ASN A 292 9.41 -4.57 -1.86
C ASN A 292 8.73 -4.46 -0.48
N PRO A 293 7.89 -5.41 -0.05
CA PRO A 293 7.23 -5.41 1.27
C PRO A 293 8.20 -5.87 2.36
N MET A 294 9.12 -5.00 2.77
CA MET A 294 10.25 -5.37 3.64
C MET A 294 9.87 -5.65 5.10
N MET A 295 9.00 -4.82 5.67
CA MET A 295 8.58 -4.92 7.08
C MET A 295 7.07 -5.02 7.14
N GLU A 296 6.54 -6.06 7.78
CA GLU A 296 5.09 -6.26 7.82
C GLU A 296 4.67 -6.99 9.10
N GLY A 297 3.47 -6.65 9.58
CA GLY A 297 2.76 -7.42 10.60
C GLY A 297 1.69 -8.23 9.91
N THR A 298 2.01 -9.46 9.50
CA THR A 298 1.20 -10.31 8.61
C THR A 298 -0.20 -10.64 9.15
N SER A 299 -0.46 -10.40 10.43
CA SER A 299 -1.76 -10.61 11.11
C SER A 299 -2.91 -9.84 10.48
N TRP A 300 -2.66 -8.75 9.74
CA TRP A 300 -3.73 -8.02 9.05
C TRP A 300 -4.49 -8.90 8.06
N ARG A 301 -3.82 -9.92 7.49
CA ARG A 301 -4.44 -10.89 6.58
C ARG A 301 -5.27 -11.92 7.31
N GLU A 302 -4.96 -12.20 8.58
CA GLU A 302 -5.80 -13.05 9.42
C GLU A 302 -7.14 -12.34 9.66
N TYR A 303 -7.11 -11.02 9.94
CA TYR A 303 -8.33 -10.22 10.07
C TYR A 303 -9.14 -10.17 8.76
N LEU A 304 -8.47 -9.99 7.61
CA LEU A 304 -9.14 -9.95 6.30
C LEU A 304 -9.88 -11.25 5.95
N ASN A 305 -9.33 -12.40 6.34
CA ASN A 305 -9.80 -13.73 5.94
C ASN A 305 -10.66 -14.44 7.00
N GLN A 306 -11.12 -13.73 8.04
CA GLN A 306 -12.09 -14.20 9.05
C GLN A 306 -13.53 -14.06 8.57
#